data_AF-A0A1B6CCE2-F1
#
_entry.id   AF-A0A1B6CCE2-F1
#
_cell.length_a   1.000
_cell.length_b   1.000
_cell.length_c   1.000
_cell.angle_alpha   90.00
_cell.angle_beta   90.00
_cell.angle_gamma   90.00
#
_symmetry.space_group_name_H-M   'P 1'
#
loop_
_entity.id
_entity.type
_entity.pdbx_description
1 polymer ?
#
loop_
_entity_poly.entity_id
_entity_poly.type
_entity_poly.pdbx_seq_one_letter_code
_entity_poly.pdbx_strand_id
1 'polypeptide(L)'
;FYSFSASFYEHIFEKIHLIFFPGAGHGDELSLIFSRNLNKSEPSLFNTEKQVSLQMTKLWVNFANAGNPNYFNSKLKWSRVKKRSYCYLEIGPTLKMQDGKVRQQRLDFWKKVCQMESNKFDCNDL
;
A
#
# COMPACT_ATOMS: atom_id res chain seq x y z
N PHE A 1 -0.43 4.26 -8.53
CA PHE A 1 -0.86 3.00 -7.90
C PHE A 1 0.20 2.57 -6.90
N TYR A 2 -0.20 2.01 -5.75
CA TYR A 2 0.72 1.48 -4.73
C TYR A 2 0.27 0.08 -4.28
N SER A 3 1.19 -0.70 -3.74
CA SER A 3 0.92 -1.93 -3.00
C SER A 3 1.38 -1.73 -1.57
N PHE A 4 0.56 -2.14 -0.61
CA PHE A 4 0.92 -2.13 0.80
C PHE A 4 1.24 -3.58 1.21
N SER A 5 2.48 -3.81 1.62
CA SER A 5 2.99 -5.13 2.03
C SER A 5 3.50 -5.13 3.47
N ALA A 6 3.48 -3.98 4.13
CA ALA A 6 4.01 -3.85 5.46
C ALA A 6 3.08 -4.52 6.49
N SER A 7 3.58 -5.56 7.14
CA SER A 7 2.95 -6.17 8.30
C SER A 7 3.59 -5.60 9.56
N PHE A 8 2.82 -4.86 10.33
CA PHE A 8 3.31 -4.06 11.45
C PHE A 8 2.65 -4.49 12.75
N TYR A 9 2.97 -5.70 13.20
CA TYR A 9 2.25 -6.32 14.30
C TYR A 9 3.04 -7.30 15.16
N GLU A 10 4.37 -7.41 14.99
CA GLU A 10 5.15 -8.37 15.78
C GLU A 10 5.09 -8.10 17.29
N HIS A 11 4.81 -6.86 17.72
CA HIS A 11 4.91 -6.47 19.13
C HIS A 11 3.60 -5.96 19.77
N ILE A 12 2.55 -5.73 18.97
CA ILE A 12 1.21 -5.35 19.47
C ILE A 12 0.53 -6.55 20.13
N PHE A 13 0.78 -7.75 19.60
CA PHE A 13 0.04 -8.96 19.97
C PHE A 13 0.67 -9.78 21.10
N GLU A 14 1.95 -9.55 21.46
CA GLU A 14 2.49 -10.08 22.73
C GLU A 14 1.64 -9.65 23.93
N LYS A 15 0.98 -8.48 23.84
CA LYS A 15 0.15 -7.94 24.92
C LYS A 15 -1.33 -8.37 24.89
N ILE A 16 -1.84 -8.94 23.80
CA ILE A 16 -3.30 -9.10 23.60
C ILE A 16 -3.73 -10.57 23.36
N HIS A 17 -2.82 -11.54 23.21
CA HIS A 17 -3.16 -12.97 23.02
C HIS A 17 -4.21 -13.24 21.93
N LEU A 18 -4.27 -12.41 20.88
CA LEU A 18 -5.10 -12.66 19.70
C LEU A 18 -4.28 -13.37 18.63
N ILE A 19 -4.95 -14.22 17.85
CA ILE A 19 -4.36 -14.99 16.75
C ILE A 19 -3.67 -14.04 15.76
N PHE A 20 -2.38 -14.26 15.54
CA PHE A 20 -1.58 -13.52 14.57
C PHE A 20 -1.85 -14.04 13.15
N PHE A 21 -2.35 -13.17 12.28
CA PHE A 21 -2.36 -13.41 10.84
C PHE A 21 -1.26 -12.54 10.22
N PRO A 22 -0.14 -13.13 9.74
CA PRO A 22 0.91 -12.36 9.09
C PRO A 22 0.38 -11.71 7.80
N GLY A 23 0.74 -10.44 7.60
CA GLY A 23 0.45 -9.69 6.39
C GLY A 23 -0.15 -8.32 6.66
N ALA A 24 -0.36 -7.57 5.59
CA ALA A 24 -1.14 -6.34 5.61
C ALA A 24 -2.62 -6.68 5.41
N GLY A 25 -3.42 -6.50 6.45
CA GLY A 25 -4.87 -6.60 6.42
C GLY A 25 -5.50 -5.39 5.74
N HIS A 26 -6.79 -5.50 5.43
CA HIS A 26 -7.55 -4.40 4.87
C HIS A 26 -7.71 -3.27 5.90
N GLY A 27 -7.24 -2.06 5.56
CA GLY A 27 -7.37 -0.89 6.42
C GLY A 27 -6.20 -0.64 7.36
N ASP A 28 -5.21 -1.54 7.42
CA ASP A 28 -4.02 -1.36 8.27
C ASP A 28 -3.24 -0.08 7.92
N GLU A 29 -3.30 0.35 6.66
CA GLU A 29 -2.64 1.55 6.18
C GLU A 29 -3.25 2.85 6.75
N LEU A 30 -4.52 2.82 7.17
CA LEU A 30 -5.18 3.97 7.77
C LEU A 30 -4.46 4.41 9.05
N SER A 31 -3.97 3.44 9.82
CA SER A 31 -3.23 3.69 11.06
C SER A 31 -1.85 4.33 10.85
N LEU A 32 -1.36 4.36 9.60
CA LEU A 32 -0.11 5.02 9.22
C LEU A 32 -0.33 6.46 8.72
N ILE A 33 -1.54 6.80 8.26
CA ILE A 33 -1.88 8.14 7.76
C ILE A 33 -2.56 8.97 8.85
N PHE A 34 -3.51 8.36 9.56
CA PHE A 34 -4.30 9.03 10.58
C PHE A 34 -3.73 8.74 11.96
N SER A 35 -3.67 9.76 12.81
CA SER A 35 -3.21 9.58 14.18
C SER A 35 -4.12 8.60 14.92
N ARG A 36 -3.51 7.59 15.56
CA ARG A 36 -4.16 6.60 16.45
C ARG A 36 -4.85 7.19 17.70
N ASN A 37 -4.98 8.51 17.80
CA ASN A 37 -5.55 9.21 18.96
C ASN A 37 -7.05 8.99 19.15
N LEU A 38 -7.69 8.12 18.36
CA LEU A 38 -9.09 7.76 18.55
C LEU A 38 -9.29 6.88 19.80
N ASN A 39 -8.28 6.11 20.23
CA ASN A 39 -8.34 5.29 21.44
C ASN A 39 -7.00 5.34 22.20
N LYS A 40 -7.01 5.82 23.45
CA LYS A 40 -5.82 5.89 24.34
C LYS A 40 -5.18 4.51 24.63
N SER A 41 -5.86 3.43 24.32
CA SER A 41 -5.42 2.04 24.51
C SER A 41 -4.63 1.48 23.34
N GLU A 42 -4.51 2.19 22.21
CA GLU A 42 -3.76 1.67 21.08
C GLU A 42 -2.24 1.72 21.32
N PRO A 43 -1.53 0.61 21.09
CA PRO A 43 -0.08 0.59 21.20
C PRO A 43 0.54 1.59 20.22
N SER A 44 1.54 2.31 20.73
CA SER A 44 2.31 3.28 19.95
C SER A 44 3.03 2.61 18.79
N LEU A 45 3.13 3.31 17.65
CA LEU A 45 3.92 2.84 16.52
C LEU A 45 5.38 2.60 16.93
N PHE A 46 5.96 1.50 16.46
CA PHE A 46 7.39 1.21 16.57
C PHE A 46 8.21 2.12 15.64
N ASN A 47 9.53 2.17 15.82
CA ASN A 47 10.38 3.13 15.09
C ASN A 47 10.29 2.95 13.56
N THR A 48 10.18 1.72 13.07
CA THR A 48 10.00 1.40 11.64
C THR A 48 8.64 1.86 11.12
N GLU A 49 7.57 1.61 11.88
CA GLU A 49 6.21 2.06 11.59
C GLU A 49 6.10 3.58 11.55
N LYS A 50 6.73 4.28 12.50
CA LYS A 50 6.79 5.75 12.52
C LYS A 50 7.46 6.31 11.27
N GLN A 51 8.55 5.70 10.81
CA GLN A 51 9.23 6.13 9.59
C GLN A 51 8.34 5.94 8.36
N VAL A 52 7.67 4.80 8.24
CA VAL A 52 6.75 4.53 7.13
C VAL A 52 5.53 5.44 7.18
N SER A 53 4.96 5.67 8.36
CA SER A 53 3.88 6.65 8.60
C SER A 53 4.28 8.06 8.15
N LEU A 54 5.46 8.53 8.55
CA LEU A 54 5.95 9.86 8.16
C LEU A 54 6.13 9.96 6.63
N GLN A 55 6.69 8.93 6.00
CA GLN A 55 6.89 8.91 4.55
C GLN A 55 5.57 8.84 3.79
N MET A 56 4.64 7.98 4.23
CA MET A 56 3.32 7.85 3.62
C MET A 56 2.54 9.15 3.75
N THR A 57 2.46 9.73 4.95
CA THR A 57 1.78 11.02 5.19
C THR A 57 2.38 12.13 4.33
N LYS A 58 3.71 12.19 4.19
CA LYS A 58 4.37 13.17 3.31
C LYS A 58 3.95 13.00 1.83
N LEU A 59 3.91 11.77 1.32
CA LEU A 59 3.46 11.51 -0.07
C LEU A 59 2.01 11.96 -0.28
N TRP A 60 1.13 11.65 0.69
CA TRP A 60 -0.28 12.06 0.64
C TRP A 60 -0.47 13.57 0.71
N VAL A 61 0.23 14.27 1.62
CA VAL A 61 0.19 15.74 1.73
C VAL A 61 0.71 16.41 0.46
N ASN A 62 1.82 15.93 -0.10
CA ASN A 62 2.35 16.44 -1.36
C ASN A 62 1.35 16.29 -2.51
N PHE A 63 0.69 15.14 -2.59
CA PHE A 63 -0.34 14.90 -3.60
C PHE A 63 -1.56 15.82 -3.40
N ALA A 64 -2.04 15.99 -2.17
CA ALA A 64 -3.17 16.88 -1.88
C ALA A 64 -2.86 18.35 -2.23
N ASN A 65 -1.64 18.81 -1.94
CA ASN A 65 -1.24 20.20 -2.19
C ASN A 65 -0.94 20.51 -3.66
N ALA A 66 -0.35 19.58 -4.41
CA ALA A 66 0.21 19.86 -5.74
C ALA A 66 -0.17 18.86 -6.84
N GLY A 67 -1.01 17.87 -6.55
CA GLY A 67 -1.32 16.77 -7.47
C GLY A 67 -0.15 15.84 -7.79
N ASN A 68 1.01 16.03 -7.14
CA ASN A 68 2.24 15.27 -7.35
C ASN A 68 2.84 14.82 -6.01
N PRO A 69 2.88 13.51 -5.70
CA PRO A 69 3.40 13.02 -4.43
C PRO A 69 4.90 13.33 -4.21
N ASN A 70 5.63 13.73 -5.26
CA ASN A 70 7.07 14.01 -5.24
C ASN A 70 7.44 15.50 -5.08
N TYR A 71 6.45 16.39 -4.90
CA TYR A 71 6.63 17.85 -5.03
C TYR A 71 7.75 18.45 -4.16
N PHE A 72 7.87 18.07 -2.88
CA PHE A 72 8.88 18.62 -1.95
C PHE A 72 10.12 17.72 -1.79
N ASN A 73 10.65 17.22 -2.91
CA ASN A 73 11.95 16.52 -3.00
C ASN A 73 12.07 15.33 -2.01
N SER A 74 11.21 14.33 -2.16
CA SER A 74 11.38 13.05 -1.49
C SER A 74 12.56 12.28 -2.09
N LYS A 75 13.43 11.70 -1.26
CA LYS A 75 14.58 10.88 -1.70
C LYS A 75 14.15 9.74 -2.64
N LEU A 76 12.93 9.23 -2.47
CA LEU A 76 12.31 8.28 -3.36
C LEU A 76 11.23 8.95 -4.21
N LYS A 77 11.24 8.67 -5.52
CA LYS A 77 10.26 9.16 -6.47
C LYS A 77 9.19 8.10 -6.73
N TRP A 78 7.94 8.40 -6.40
CA TRP A 78 6.78 7.62 -6.82
C TRP A 78 6.44 7.98 -8.27
N SER A 79 6.88 7.12 -9.19
CA SER A 79 6.65 7.30 -10.63
C SER A 79 5.18 7.06 -11.01
N ARG A 80 4.68 7.87 -11.96
CA ARG A 80 3.34 7.71 -12.53
C ARG A 80 3.30 6.51 -13.48
N VAL A 81 2.21 5.73 -13.40
CA VAL A 81 1.90 4.67 -14.37
C VAL A 81 1.71 5.28 -15.76
N LYS A 82 2.33 4.67 -16.78
CA LYS A 82 2.17 5.08 -18.18
C LYS A 82 1.38 4.01 -18.94
N LYS A 83 0.74 4.41 -20.04
CA LYS A 83 0.08 3.47 -20.95
C LYS A 83 1.10 2.42 -21.39
N ARG A 84 0.84 1.14 -21.11
CA ARG A 84 1.72 -0.03 -21.40
C ARG A 84 3.02 -0.14 -20.57
N SER A 85 3.25 0.73 -19.60
CA SER A 85 4.37 0.62 -18.64
C SER A 85 3.82 0.78 -17.23
N TYR A 86 3.49 -0.37 -16.66
CA TYR A 86 2.97 -0.45 -15.29
C TYR A 86 4.12 -0.37 -14.31
N CYS A 87 3.88 0.36 -13.23
CA CYS A 87 4.75 0.41 -12.08
C CYS A 87 3.91 0.76 -10.85
N TYR A 88 4.43 0.45 -9.68
CA TYR A 88 3.77 0.80 -8.43
C TYR A 88 4.79 1.07 -7.35
N LEU A 89 4.37 1.85 -6.35
CA LEU A 89 5.15 2.02 -5.15
C LEU A 89 4.80 0.88 -4.18
N GLU A 90 5.77 0.06 -3.82
CA GLU A 90 5.65 -0.85 -2.70
C GLU A 90 5.94 -0.09 -1.40
N ILE A 91 4.95 -0.10 -0.51
CA ILE A 91 5.03 0.47 0.84
C ILE A 91 5.20 -0.70 1.81
N GLY A 92 6.47 -1.00 2.11
CA GLY A 92 6.92 -1.96 3.12
C GLY A 92 7.69 -1.26 4.24
N PRO A 93 8.60 -1.97 4.95
CA PRO A 93 9.57 -1.34 5.86
C PRO A 93 10.45 -0.28 5.19
N THR A 94 10.59 -0.38 3.87
CA THR A 94 11.18 0.64 3.00
C THR A 94 10.25 0.87 1.81
N LEU A 95 10.26 2.08 1.28
CA LEU A 95 9.59 2.40 0.04
C LEU A 95 10.42 1.90 -1.15
N LYS A 96 9.79 1.21 -2.11
CA LYS A 96 10.46 0.70 -3.31
C LYS A 96 9.57 0.88 -4.54
N MET A 97 10.13 1.42 -5.62
CA MET A 97 9.44 1.37 -6.92
C MET A 97 9.58 -0.04 -7.49
N GLN A 98 8.46 -0.59 -7.94
CA GLN A 98 8.39 -1.88 -8.59
C GLN A 98 7.86 -1.68 -10.01
N ASP A 99 8.47 -2.40 -10.95
CA ASP A 99 8.00 -2.46 -12.34
C ASP A 99 6.96 -3.57 -12.51
N GLY A 100 6.09 -3.40 -13.51
CA GLY A 100 5.00 -4.33 -13.79
C GLY A 100 3.76 -4.07 -12.94
N LYS A 101 2.80 -5.01 -13.03
CA LYS A 101 1.56 -4.96 -12.23
C LYS A 101 1.75 -5.72 -10.91
N VAL A 102 1.03 -5.28 -9.88
CA VAL A 102 0.97 -6.00 -8.60
C VAL A 102 0.40 -7.39 -8.82
N ARG A 103 1.12 -8.43 -8.38
CA ARG A 103 0.70 -9.84 -8.48
C ARG A 103 0.26 -10.22 -9.90
N GLN A 104 1.11 -9.93 -10.91
CA GLN A 104 0.84 -10.18 -12.33
C GLN A 104 0.22 -11.55 -12.62
N GLN A 105 0.75 -12.63 -12.07
CA GLN A 105 0.23 -14.00 -12.28
C GLN A 105 -1.26 -14.14 -11.87
N ARG A 106 -1.67 -13.48 -10.77
CA ARG A 106 -3.06 -13.48 -10.31
C ARG A 106 -3.94 -12.65 -11.25
N LEU A 107 -3.45 -11.51 -11.72
CA LEU A 107 -4.17 -10.71 -12.72
C LEU A 107 -4.36 -11.48 -14.02
N ASP A 108 -3.33 -12.18 -14.49
CA ASP A 108 -3.40 -13.01 -15.70
C ASP A 108 -4.40 -14.15 -15.54
N PHE A 109 -4.45 -14.78 -14.37
CA PHE A 109 -5.45 -15.79 -14.05
C PHE A 109 -6.87 -15.22 -14.16
N TRP A 110 -7.16 -14.11 -13.47
CA TRP A 110 -8.50 -13.51 -13.48
C TRP A 110 -8.90 -12.99 -14.86
N LYS A 111 -7.93 -12.48 -15.63
CA LYS A 111 -8.14 -12.09 -17.02
C LYS A 111 -8.57 -13.27 -17.88
N LYS A 112 -7.90 -14.42 -17.76
CA LYS A 112 -8.27 -15.65 -18.47
C LYS A 112 -9.68 -16.11 -18.10
N VAL A 113 -10.01 -16.12 -16.80
CA VAL A 113 -11.35 -16.49 -16.31
C VAL A 113 -12.41 -15.55 -16.88
N CYS A 114 -12.17 -14.24 -16.86
CA CYS A 114 -13.09 -13.25 -17.43
C CYS A 114 -13.31 -13.48 -18.93
N GLN A 115 -12.25 -13.74 -19.69
CA GLN A 115 -12.31 -13.95 -21.14
C GLN A 115 -13.09 -15.22 -21.53
N MET A 116 -13.10 -16.24 -20.67
CA MET A 116 -13.93 -17.44 -20.87
C MET A 116 -15.43 -17.13 -20.77
N GLU A 117 -15.81 -16.10 -20.00
CA GLU A 117 -17.19 -15.63 -19.83
C GLU A 117 -17.48 -14.37 -20.67
N SER A 118 -16.65 -14.09 -21.70
CA SER A 118 -16.56 -12.80 -22.42
C SER A 118 -17.85 -12.26 -23.06
N ASN A 119 -18.89 -13.08 -23.18
CA ASN A 119 -20.21 -12.61 -23.62
C ASN A 119 -20.96 -11.80 -22.54
N LYS A 120 -20.47 -11.76 -21.29
CA LYS A 120 -21.12 -11.10 -20.16
C LYS A 120 -20.37 -9.91 -19.56
N PHE A 121 -19.04 -9.80 -19.77
CA PHE A 121 -18.20 -8.80 -19.10
C PHE A 121 -17.12 -8.23 -20.01
N ASP A 122 -16.83 -6.93 -19.87
CA ASP A 122 -15.65 -6.31 -20.49
C ASP A 122 -14.39 -6.64 -19.67
N CYS A 123 -13.46 -7.35 -20.29
CA CYS A 123 -12.23 -7.85 -19.67
C CYS A 123 -10.98 -7.04 -20.08
N ASN A 124 -11.13 -5.92 -20.79
CA ASN A 124 -10.01 -5.14 -21.33
C ASN A 124 -9.23 -4.36 -20.26
N ASP A 125 -9.88 -4.07 -19.11
CA ASP A 125 -9.31 -3.28 -18.02
C ASP A 125 -8.55 -4.10 -16.95
N LEU A 126 -8.52 -5.44 -17.08
CA LEU A 126 -7.71 -6.36 -16.25
C LEU A 126 -6.29 -6.55 -16.83
#